data_AF-A0A2W0CJC8-F1
#
_entry.id   AF-A0A2W0CJC8-F1
#
_cell.length_a   1.000
_cell.length_b   1.000
_cell.length_c   1.000
_cell.angle_alpha   90.00
_cell.angle_beta   90.00
_cell.angle_gamma   90.00
#
_symmetry.space_group_name_H-M   'P 1'
#
loop_
_entity.id
_entity.type
_entity.pdbx_description
1 polymer ?
#
loop_
_entity_poly.entity_id
_entity_poly.type
_entity_poly.pdbx_seq_one_letter_code
_entity_poly.pdbx_strand_id
1 'polypeptide(L)'
;MSIDKELSEELRQVADSMHCPPELYGRVRQSYQHYVKEKRGRSPMKKRMLAGIAAVAILIPSAAFAASYLADDIFGSSSTIEQKGGTQEDYQEIEGMLQAAKGKLTEDEFKEYMELTKQLMVLKLKITDENGVSHEEQLTPKEQWQFEQLASKLSPYFEKINETVKP
;
A
#
# COMPACT_ATOMS: atom_id res chain seq x y z
N MET A 1 -17.94 39.12 -56.20
CA MET A 1 -18.10 37.80 -55.54
C MET A 1 -16.98 36.89 -56.03
N SER A 2 -16.46 36.00 -55.17
CA SER A 2 -15.26 35.18 -55.48
C SER A 2 -15.65 33.97 -56.30
N ILE A 3 -15.03 33.78 -57.45
CA ILE A 3 -15.23 32.66 -58.37
C ILE A 3 -15.11 31.31 -57.63
N ASP A 4 -14.28 31.23 -56.59
CA ASP A 4 -14.10 30.04 -55.75
C ASP A 4 -15.39 29.59 -55.06
N LYS A 5 -16.26 30.53 -54.69
CA LYS A 5 -17.53 30.22 -54.02
C LYS A 5 -18.52 29.59 -54.99
N GLU A 6 -18.61 30.17 -56.19
CA GLU A 6 -19.45 29.67 -57.28
C GLU A 6 -18.98 28.28 -57.74
N LEU A 7 -17.66 28.11 -57.87
CA LEU A 7 -17.06 26.81 -58.20
C LEU A 7 -17.35 25.73 -57.15
N SER A 8 -17.30 26.11 -55.86
CA SER A 8 -17.58 25.19 -54.76
C SER A 8 -19.05 24.79 -54.70
N GLU A 9 -19.96 25.72 -55.00
CA GLU A 9 -21.40 25.47 -55.05
C GLU A 9 -21.78 24.56 -56.22
N GLU A 10 -21.22 24.80 -57.42
CA GLU A 10 -21.41 23.93 -58.59
C GLU A 10 -20.90 22.51 -58.33
N LEU A 11 -19.70 22.36 -57.75
CA LEU A 11 -19.16 21.05 -57.39
C LEU A 11 -20.02 20.32 -56.36
N ARG A 12 -20.59 21.07 -55.41
CA ARG A 12 -21.48 20.51 -54.40
C ARG A 12 -22.82 20.08 -55.00
N GLN A 13 -23.36 20.87 -55.92
CA GLN A 13 -24.58 20.54 -56.64
C GLN A 13 -24.40 19.30 -57.53
N VAL A 14 -23.24 19.18 -58.20
CA VAL A 14 -22.88 17.98 -58.97
C VAL A 14 -22.71 16.77 -58.05
N ALA A 15 -22.05 16.92 -56.90
CA ALA A 15 -21.91 15.85 -55.92
C ALA A 15 -23.25 15.37 -55.36
N ASP A 16 -24.17 16.28 -55.06
CA ASP A 16 -25.52 15.97 -54.57
C ASP A 16 -26.38 15.31 -55.66
N SER A 17 -26.12 15.61 -56.94
CA SER A 17 -26.77 14.95 -58.09
C SER A 17 -26.20 13.58 -58.43
N MET A 18 -25.01 13.23 -57.91
CA MET A 18 -24.38 11.93 -58.14
C MET A 18 -24.99 10.87 -57.23
N HIS A 19 -25.76 9.96 -57.83
CA HIS A 19 -26.31 8.82 -57.14
C HIS A 19 -25.23 7.73 -56.95
N CYS A 20 -24.56 7.71 -55.79
CA CYS A 20 -23.59 6.66 -55.49
C CYS A 20 -24.28 5.29 -55.43
N PRO A 21 -23.84 4.28 -56.23
CA PRO A 21 -24.37 2.93 -56.10
C PRO A 21 -24.06 2.38 -54.70
N PRO A 22 -25.05 1.76 -54.02
CA PRO A 22 -24.92 1.33 -52.63
C PRO A 22 -23.81 0.29 -52.42
N GLU A 23 -23.41 -0.41 -53.47
CA GLU A 23 -22.31 -1.39 -53.43
C GLU A 23 -20.92 -0.77 -53.21
N LEU A 24 -20.72 0.49 -53.61
CA LEU A 24 -19.42 1.17 -53.43
C LEU A 24 -19.06 1.34 -51.96
N TYR A 25 -20.04 1.69 -51.12
CA TYR A 25 -19.84 1.80 -49.67
C TYR A 25 -19.38 0.48 -49.07
N GLY A 26 -19.98 -0.64 -49.51
CA GLY A 26 -19.58 -1.98 -49.09
C GLY A 26 -18.14 -2.32 -49.48
N ARG A 27 -17.78 -2.08 -50.74
CA ARG A 27 -16.44 -2.37 -51.26
C ARG A 27 -15.34 -1.53 -50.60
N VAL A 28 -15.59 -0.22 -50.43
CA VAL A 28 -14.65 0.69 -49.75
C VAL A 28 -14.48 0.26 -48.29
N ARG A 29 -15.58 -0.01 -47.57
CA ARG A 29 -15.53 -0.47 -46.18
C ARG A 29 -14.75 -1.77 -46.05
N GLN A 30 -14.96 -2.73 -46.95
CA GLN A 30 -14.26 -4.01 -46.94
C GLN A 30 -12.75 -3.85 -47.20
N SER A 31 -12.36 -2.98 -48.16
CA SER A 31 -10.95 -2.68 -48.43
C SER A 31 -10.27 -2.01 -47.23
N TYR A 32 -10.97 -1.09 -46.56
CA TYR A 32 -10.46 -0.39 -45.38
C TYR A 32 -10.32 -1.33 -44.18
N GLN A 33 -11.28 -2.23 -43.98
CA GLN A 33 -11.22 -3.26 -42.95
C GLN A 33 -10.06 -4.22 -43.17
N HIS A 34 -9.78 -4.62 -44.41
CA HIS A 34 -8.61 -5.43 -44.74
C HIS A 34 -7.30 -4.70 -44.40
N TYR A 35 -7.15 -3.46 -44.87
CA TYR A 35 -5.97 -2.63 -44.59
C TYR A 35 -5.72 -2.44 -43.07
N VAL A 36 -6.77 -2.13 -42.31
CA VAL A 36 -6.68 -1.94 -40.85
C VAL A 36 -6.35 -3.26 -40.16
N LYS A 37 -6.92 -4.39 -40.60
CA LYS A 37 -6.68 -5.71 -40.00
C LYS A 37 -5.28 -6.25 -40.29
N GLU A 38 -4.71 -5.90 -41.44
CA GLU A 38 -3.36 -6.31 -41.85
C GLU A 38 -2.28 -5.45 -41.17
N LYS A 39 -2.52 -4.14 -40.99
CA LYS A 39 -1.64 -3.26 -40.19
C LYS A 39 -1.79 -3.44 -38.67
N ARG A 40 -2.94 -3.92 -38.18
CA ARG A 40 -3.12 -4.34 -36.79
C ARG A 40 -2.54 -5.74 -36.62
N GLY A 41 -1.22 -5.82 -36.83
CA GLY A 41 -0.43 -7.04 -36.76
C GLY A 41 -0.82 -7.89 -35.55
N ARG A 42 -0.87 -9.20 -35.80
CA ARG A 42 -0.93 -10.25 -34.79
C ARG A 42 0.24 -10.09 -33.81
N SER A 43 0.11 -9.22 -32.80
CA SER A 43 0.92 -9.36 -31.60
C SER A 43 0.22 -10.37 -30.69
N PRO A 44 0.89 -11.42 -30.20
CA PRO A 44 0.29 -12.41 -29.32
C PRO A 44 0.11 -11.83 -27.91
N MET A 45 -0.85 -10.92 -27.74
CA MET A 45 -1.22 -10.27 -26.47
C MET A 45 -1.88 -11.21 -25.45
N LYS A 46 -1.90 -12.53 -25.65
CA LYS A 46 -2.45 -13.49 -24.68
C LYS A 46 -1.50 -13.82 -23.52
N LYS A 47 -0.19 -13.55 -23.67
CA LYS A 47 0.81 -13.79 -22.61
C LYS A 47 1.01 -12.61 -21.65
N ARG A 48 0.50 -11.42 -21.96
CA ARG A 48 0.70 -10.21 -21.14
C ARG A 48 -0.41 -9.97 -20.10
N MET A 49 -1.55 -10.67 -20.18
CA MET A 49 -2.58 -10.56 -19.14
C MET A 49 -2.34 -11.45 -17.92
N LEU A 50 -1.47 -12.46 -17.98
CA LEU A 50 -1.13 -13.28 -16.80
C LEU A 50 -0.15 -12.60 -15.83
N ALA A 51 0.52 -11.52 -16.25
CA ALA A 51 1.42 -10.75 -15.38
C ALA A 51 0.71 -9.69 -14.52
N GLY A 52 -0.59 -9.45 -14.75
CA GLY A 52 -1.35 -8.38 -14.07
C GLY A 52 -2.04 -8.78 -12.76
N ILE A 53 -2.17 -10.07 -12.44
CA ILE A 53 -2.92 -10.54 -11.26
C ILE A 53 -1.99 -10.87 -10.08
N ALA A 54 -0.68 -10.99 -10.29
CA ALA A 54 0.29 -11.17 -9.21
C ALA A 54 0.72 -9.84 -8.53
N ALA A 55 0.18 -8.68 -8.95
CA ALA A 55 0.57 -7.38 -8.40
C ALA A 55 -0.30 -6.87 -7.23
N VAL A 56 -1.46 -7.47 -6.97
CA VAL A 56 -2.35 -7.01 -5.86
C VAL A 56 -1.98 -7.65 -4.51
N ALA A 57 -1.22 -8.76 -4.50
CA ALA A 57 -0.74 -9.37 -3.26
C ALA A 57 0.55 -8.72 -2.70
N ILE A 58 1.20 -7.81 -3.45
CA ILE A 58 2.33 -7.00 -2.97
C ILE A 58 1.87 -5.55 -2.72
N LEU A 59 0.64 -5.42 -2.23
CA LEU A 59 0.08 -4.17 -1.70
C LEU A 59 -0.09 -4.27 -0.19
N ILE A 60 0.83 -4.97 0.49
CA ILE A 60 1.25 -4.50 1.81
C ILE A 60 2.06 -3.23 1.52
N PRO A 61 1.73 -2.07 2.11
CA PRO A 61 2.55 -0.88 1.96
C PRO A 61 3.96 -1.10 2.54
N SER A 62 4.85 -1.75 1.79
CA SER A 62 6.30 -1.74 2.04
C SER A 62 6.93 -0.37 1.72
N ALA A 63 6.12 0.70 1.69
CA ALA A 63 6.54 2.07 1.44
C ALA A 63 7.07 2.77 2.71
N ALA A 64 7.27 2.04 3.81
CA ALA A 64 7.87 2.58 5.04
C ALA A 64 9.41 2.49 5.09
N PHE A 65 10.07 1.93 4.07
CA PHE A 65 11.51 1.61 4.10
C PHE A 65 12.48 2.80 3.88
N ALA A 66 12.11 4.02 4.28
CA ALA A 66 13.02 5.17 4.28
C ALA A 66 12.88 6.09 5.51
N ALA A 67 11.95 5.82 6.42
CA ALA A 67 11.91 6.50 7.71
C ALA A 67 12.76 5.72 8.72
N SER A 68 13.45 6.42 9.61
CA SER A 68 14.06 5.78 10.78
C SER A 68 12.95 5.07 11.55
N TYR A 69 13.13 3.78 11.82
CA TYR A 69 12.16 3.00 12.58
C TYR A 69 12.08 3.55 14.01
N LEU A 70 10.88 3.80 14.52
CA LEU A 70 10.67 4.15 15.93
C LEU A 70 11.01 2.97 16.84
N ALA A 71 10.78 1.75 16.34
CA ALA A 71 11.16 0.51 17.00
C ALA A 71 12.68 0.38 17.20
N ASP A 72 13.52 1.02 16.37
CA ASP A 72 14.98 1.03 16.57
C ASP A 72 15.38 1.76 17.86
N ASP A 73 14.63 2.75 18.34
CA ASP A 73 14.94 3.40 19.63
C ASP A 73 14.71 2.46 20.83
N ILE A 74 13.83 1.46 20.66
CA ILE A 74 13.45 0.50 21.69
C ILE A 74 14.30 -0.77 21.61
N PHE A 75 14.43 -1.35 20.42
CA PHE A 75 15.10 -2.64 20.19
C PHE A 75 16.51 -2.52 19.61
N GLY A 76 16.90 -1.34 19.12
CA GLY A 76 18.13 -1.11 18.37
C GLY A 76 18.03 -1.55 16.90
N SER A 77 17.47 -2.74 16.66
CA SER A 77 17.27 -3.33 15.34
C SER A 77 16.31 -4.52 15.39
N SER A 78 15.83 -4.97 14.22
CA SER A 78 15.01 -6.19 14.10
C SER A 78 15.70 -7.44 14.63
N SER A 79 17.03 -7.50 14.52
CA SER A 79 17.82 -8.65 14.95
C SER A 79 17.71 -8.98 16.44
N THR A 80 17.32 -8.01 17.28
CA THR A 80 17.09 -8.24 18.71
C THR A 80 15.83 -9.08 18.95
N ILE A 81 14.80 -8.89 18.13
CA ILE A 81 13.55 -9.67 18.18
C ILE A 81 13.79 -11.05 17.56
N GLU A 82 14.52 -11.11 16.44
CA GLU A 82 14.87 -12.36 15.76
C GLU A 82 15.72 -13.29 16.65
N GLN A 83 16.66 -12.73 17.43
CA GLN A 83 17.43 -13.50 18.42
C GLN A 83 16.57 -14.09 19.54
N LYS A 84 15.40 -13.52 19.79
CA LYS A 84 14.45 -14.01 20.79
C LYS A 84 13.28 -14.77 20.16
N GLY A 85 13.44 -15.26 18.93
CA GLY A 85 12.45 -16.11 18.28
C GLY A 85 11.25 -15.38 17.70
N GLY A 86 11.24 -14.04 17.67
CA GLY A 86 10.24 -13.26 16.94
C GLY A 86 10.60 -13.11 15.47
N THR A 87 9.65 -12.69 14.64
CA THR A 87 9.86 -12.51 13.20
C THR A 87 10.04 -11.05 12.81
N GLN A 88 10.48 -10.82 11.58
CA GLN A 88 10.50 -9.47 10.99
C GLN A 88 9.08 -8.88 10.91
N GLU A 89 8.04 -9.70 10.78
CA GLU A 89 6.65 -9.24 10.75
C GLU A 89 6.23 -8.70 12.12
N ASP A 90 6.63 -9.36 13.21
CA ASP A 90 6.40 -8.86 14.57
C ASP A 90 7.05 -7.48 14.78
N TYR A 91 8.28 -7.31 14.28
CA TYR A 91 8.98 -6.03 14.34
C TYR A 91 8.23 -4.94 13.54
N GLN A 92 7.70 -5.28 12.37
CA GLN A 92 6.90 -4.36 11.55
C GLN A 92 5.54 -4.03 12.19
N GLU A 93 4.91 -4.98 12.87
CA GLU A 93 3.67 -4.76 13.61
C GLU A 93 3.90 -3.74 14.73
N ILE A 94 4.97 -3.92 15.52
CA ILE A 94 5.34 -3.00 16.60
C ILE A 94 5.64 -1.60 16.04
N GLU A 95 6.38 -1.51 14.93
CA GLU A 95 6.62 -0.23 14.24
C GLU A 95 5.28 0.43 13.84
N GLY A 96 4.36 -0.34 13.27
CA GLY A 96 3.04 0.15 12.88
C GLY A 96 2.26 0.72 14.06
N MET A 97 2.30 0.04 15.21
CA MET A 97 1.67 0.53 16.44
C MET A 97 2.33 1.81 16.96
N LEU A 98 3.66 1.90 16.93
CA LEU A 98 4.41 3.10 17.34
C LEU A 98 4.12 4.30 16.44
N GLN A 99 4.05 4.10 15.12
CA GLN A 99 3.70 5.15 14.17
C GLN A 99 2.24 5.60 14.34
N ALA A 100 1.32 4.65 14.55
CA ALA A 100 -0.07 4.97 14.85
C ALA A 100 -0.20 5.77 16.15
N ALA A 101 0.61 5.44 17.17
CA ALA A 101 0.68 6.19 18.42
C ALA A 101 1.17 7.62 18.19
N LYS A 102 2.27 7.80 17.44
CA LYS A 102 2.82 9.11 17.09
C LYS A 102 1.83 10.01 16.34
N GLY A 103 0.97 9.42 15.51
CA GLY A 103 -0.06 10.15 14.78
C GLY A 103 -1.26 10.58 15.63
N LYS A 104 -1.50 9.94 16.79
CA LYS A 104 -2.67 10.18 17.64
C LYS A 104 -2.35 10.89 18.95
N LEU A 105 -1.15 10.67 19.47
CA LEU A 105 -0.64 11.30 20.67
C LEU A 105 0.02 12.63 20.30
N THR A 106 0.01 13.56 21.25
CA THR A 106 0.84 14.77 21.16
C THR A 106 2.32 14.42 21.32
N GLU A 107 3.22 15.32 20.94
CA GLU A 107 4.67 15.05 20.97
C GLU A 107 5.19 14.71 22.38
N ASP A 108 4.67 15.40 23.41
CA ASP A 108 5.00 15.13 24.81
C ASP A 108 4.44 13.78 25.29
N GLU A 109 3.17 13.48 24.98
CA GLU A 109 2.54 12.20 25.32
C GLU A 109 3.22 11.02 24.61
N PHE A 110 3.63 11.21 23.36
CA PHE A 110 4.32 10.19 22.58
C PHE A 110 5.71 9.90 23.17
N LYS A 111 6.42 10.94 23.64
CA LYS A 111 7.72 10.79 24.30
C LYS A 111 7.60 10.01 25.62
N GLU A 112 6.59 10.33 26.44
CA GLU A 112 6.30 9.56 27.66
C GLU A 112 5.92 8.11 27.34
N TYR A 113 5.04 7.92 26.35
CA TYR A 113 4.64 6.59 25.89
C TYR A 113 5.84 5.76 25.42
N MET A 114 6.76 6.36 24.67
CA MET A 114 7.98 5.69 24.22
C MET A 114 8.88 5.27 25.38
N GLU A 115 9.09 6.16 26.36
CA GLU A 115 9.93 5.86 27.52
C GLU A 115 9.32 4.73 28.37
N LEU A 116 8.00 4.77 28.60
CA LEU A 116 7.27 3.71 29.31
C LEU A 116 7.31 2.38 28.56
N THR A 117 7.09 2.41 27.24
CA THR A 117 7.12 1.22 26.38
C THR A 117 8.52 0.60 26.37
N LYS A 118 9.58 1.43 26.33
CA LYS A 118 10.96 0.96 26.41
C LYS A 118 11.24 0.23 27.72
N GLN A 119 10.82 0.79 28.85
CA GLN A 119 10.98 0.14 30.16
C GLN A 119 10.22 -1.20 30.23
N LEU A 120 8.99 -1.22 29.71
CA LEU A 120 8.18 -2.44 29.66
C LEU A 120 8.81 -3.51 28.76
N MET A 121 9.31 -3.12 27.58
CA MET A 121 9.96 -4.06 26.66
C MET A 121 11.29 -4.57 27.19
N VAL A 122 12.09 -3.77 27.91
CA VAL A 122 13.31 -4.27 28.55
C VAL A 122 12.98 -5.38 29.57
N LEU A 123 11.94 -5.19 30.39
CA LEU A 123 11.47 -6.21 31.32
C LEU A 123 10.94 -7.45 30.59
N LYS A 124 10.17 -7.25 29.52
CA LYS A 124 9.61 -8.35 28.71
C LYS A 124 10.72 -9.14 28.00
N LEU A 125 11.65 -8.46 27.35
CA LEU A 125 12.82 -9.08 26.72
C LEU A 125 13.64 -9.90 27.73
N LYS A 126 13.76 -9.46 28.98
CA LYS A 126 14.47 -10.23 30.01
C LYS A 126 13.85 -11.61 30.27
N ILE A 127 12.53 -11.72 30.17
CA ILE A 127 11.79 -12.96 30.47
C ILE A 127 11.46 -13.79 29.23
N THR A 128 11.55 -13.18 28.04
CA THR A 128 11.38 -13.86 26.77
C THR A 128 12.63 -14.65 26.43
N ASP A 129 12.47 -15.97 26.28
CA ASP A 129 13.53 -16.87 25.85
C ASP A 129 13.80 -16.78 24.33
N GLU A 130 14.72 -17.61 23.84
CA GLU A 130 15.11 -17.66 22.42
C GLU A 130 13.99 -18.19 21.50
N ASN A 131 12.92 -18.77 22.05
CA ASN A 131 11.77 -19.29 21.32
C ASN A 131 10.57 -18.32 21.31
N GLY A 132 10.74 -17.10 21.83
CA GLY A 132 9.66 -16.13 21.96
C GLY A 132 8.72 -16.41 23.14
N VAL A 133 9.04 -17.39 23.99
CA VAL A 133 8.21 -17.75 25.14
C VAL A 133 8.57 -16.85 26.31
N SER A 134 7.59 -16.10 26.80
CA SER A 134 7.75 -15.23 27.96
C SER A 134 7.54 -16.03 29.24
N HIS A 135 8.61 -16.22 30.01
CA HIS A 135 8.58 -16.93 31.29
C HIS A 135 8.29 -15.94 32.42
N GLU A 136 7.02 -15.63 32.62
CA GLU A 136 6.57 -14.71 33.69
C GLU A 136 6.99 -15.17 35.09
N GLU A 137 7.25 -16.47 35.27
CA GLU A 137 7.78 -17.07 36.50
C GLU A 137 9.23 -16.65 36.81
N GLN A 138 9.97 -16.12 35.83
CA GLN A 138 11.32 -15.58 36.04
C GLN A 138 11.32 -14.15 36.59
N LEU A 139 10.17 -13.46 36.59
CA LEU A 139 10.05 -12.14 37.19
C LEU A 139 10.03 -12.24 38.71
N THR A 140 10.83 -11.41 39.37
CA THR A 140 10.66 -11.21 40.80
C THR A 140 9.33 -10.51 41.09
N PRO A 141 8.72 -10.69 42.29
CA PRO A 141 7.48 -10.01 42.66
C PRO A 141 7.54 -8.48 42.51
N LYS A 142 8.74 -7.90 42.70
CA LYS A 142 8.99 -6.47 42.50
C LYS A 142 8.93 -6.08 41.02
N GLU A 143 9.48 -6.90 40.13
CA GLU A 143 9.46 -6.65 38.69
C GLU A 143 8.06 -6.87 38.10
N GLN A 144 7.30 -7.84 38.62
CA GLN A 144 5.88 -8.00 38.28
C GLN A 144 5.08 -6.75 38.67
N TRP A 145 5.29 -6.23 39.89
CA TRP A 145 4.64 -4.99 40.32
C TRP A 145 5.05 -3.79 39.44
N GLN A 146 6.31 -3.69 39.03
CA GLN A 146 6.75 -2.65 38.09
C GLN A 146 6.10 -2.82 36.72
N PHE A 147 5.98 -4.04 36.23
CA PHE A 147 5.32 -4.35 34.96
C PHE A 147 3.84 -3.93 34.99
N GLU A 148 3.10 -4.28 36.04
CA GLU A 148 1.70 -3.87 36.22
C GLU A 148 1.55 -2.35 36.31
N GLN A 149 2.45 -1.67 37.03
CA GLN A 149 2.43 -0.22 37.13
C GLN A 149 2.71 0.45 35.77
N LEU A 150 3.66 -0.08 34.99
CA LEU A 150 3.95 0.41 33.64
C LEU A 150 2.77 0.14 32.70
N ALA A 151 2.16 -1.05 32.75
CA ALA A 151 0.99 -1.41 31.97
C ALA A 151 -0.22 -0.51 32.31
N SER A 152 -0.46 -0.25 33.60
CA SER A 152 -1.52 0.64 34.06
C SER A 152 -1.32 2.08 33.56
N LYS A 153 -0.07 2.58 33.56
CA LYS A 153 0.25 3.89 33.00
C LYS A 153 0.10 3.93 31.48
N LEU A 154 0.43 2.85 30.78
CA LEU A 154 0.29 2.74 29.32
C LEU A 154 -1.15 2.54 28.87
N SER A 155 -2.01 1.95 29.70
CA SER A 155 -3.43 1.68 29.41
C SER A 155 -4.19 2.87 28.80
N PRO A 156 -4.20 4.08 29.40
CA PRO A 156 -4.92 5.23 28.83
C PRO A 156 -4.37 5.66 27.46
N TYR A 157 -3.06 5.51 27.22
CA TYR A 157 -2.48 5.82 25.91
C TYR A 157 -2.91 4.77 24.88
N PHE A 158 -2.92 3.48 25.23
CA PHE A 158 -3.42 2.42 24.34
C PHE A 158 -4.89 2.58 24.00
N GLU A 159 -5.73 2.96 24.96
CA GLU A 159 -7.14 3.27 24.71
C GLU A 159 -7.27 4.43 23.72
N LYS A 160 -6.56 5.54 23.94
CA LYS A 160 -6.54 6.69 23.04
C LYS A 160 -6.05 6.34 21.62
N ILE A 161 -5.10 5.40 21.52
CA ILE A 161 -4.59 4.89 20.25
C ILE A 161 -5.60 3.93 19.59
N ASN A 162 -6.33 3.12 20.33
CA ASN A 162 -7.23 2.08 19.80
C ASN A 162 -8.70 2.53 19.65
N GLU A 163 -9.15 3.61 20.28
CA GLU A 163 -10.53 4.10 20.24
C GLU A 163 -11.07 4.39 18.82
N THR A 164 -10.21 4.49 17.81
CA THR A 164 -10.62 4.67 16.41
C THR A 164 -10.71 3.37 15.61
N VAL A 165 -10.49 2.19 16.21
CA VAL A 165 -10.79 0.89 15.58
C VAL A 165 -12.22 0.50 15.94
N LYS A 166 -13.18 1.33 15.55
CA LYS A 166 -14.59 0.95 15.51
C LYS A 166 -14.96 0.81 14.02
N PRO A 167 -15.38 -0.39 13.56
CA PRO A 167 -15.73 -0.62 12.16
C PRO A 167 -16.91 0.24 11.70
#